data_AF-A0A3S3UAY6-F1
#
_entry.id   AF-A0A3S3UAY6-F1
#
_cell.length_a   1.000
_cell.length_b   1.000
_cell.length_c   1.000
_cell.angle_alpha   90.00
_cell.angle_beta   90.00
_cell.angle_gamma   90.00
#
_symmetry.space_group_name_H-M   'P 1'
#
loop_
_entity.id
_entity.type
_entity.pdbx_description
1 polymer ?
#
loop_
_entity_poly.entity_id
_entity_poly.type
_entity_poly.pdbx_seq_one_letter_code
_entity_poly.pdbx_strand_id
1 'polypeptide(L)' 'MNMKLHPEIIKHFHSTTFTTPIIGVTGGKGGVGKSTVAVNLAAAFVAQGRRVALIDADVDAPNDSLLLGIP' A
#
# COMPACT_ATOMS: atom_id res chain seq x y z
N MET A 1 15.90 14.74 13.67
CA MET A 1 14.56 14.95 14.28
C MET A 1 13.98 13.57 14.55
N ASN A 2 13.78 13.17 15.81
CA ASN A 2 13.37 11.81 16.16
C ASN A 2 11.83 11.78 16.21
N MET A 3 11.18 11.54 15.07
CA MET A 3 9.73 11.52 14.99
C MET A 3 9.21 10.19 15.53
N LYS A 4 8.87 10.16 16.81
CA LYS A 4 8.12 9.05 17.40
C LYS A 4 6.64 9.29 17.14
N LEU A 5 5.97 8.30 16.56
CA LEU A 5 4.50 8.31 16.46
C LEU A 5 3.90 8.47 17.86
N HIS A 6 2.92 9.35 17.98
CA HIS A 6 2.29 9.64 19.27
C HIS A 6 1.55 8.37 19.76
N PRO A 7 1.70 7.95 21.03
CA PRO A 7 1.24 6.63 21.50
C PRO A 7 -0.25 6.33 21.29
N GLU A 8 -1.12 7.33 21.35
CA GLU A 8 -2.57 7.18 21.10
C GLU A 8 -2.87 6.81 19.66
N ILE A 9 -2.06 7.28 18.69
CA ILE A 9 -2.20 6.91 17.28
C ILE A 9 -1.92 5.41 17.13
N ILE A 10 -0.81 4.93 17.71
CA ILE A 10 -0.44 3.51 17.69
C ILE A 10 -1.56 2.67 18.34
N LYS A 11 -2.03 3.09 19.52
CA LYS A 11 -3.10 2.38 20.24
C LYS A 11 -4.40 2.32 19.42
N HIS A 12 -4.76 3.40 18.73
CA HIS A 12 -5.93 3.42 17.87
C HIS A 12 -5.82 2.39 16.75
N PHE A 13 -4.72 2.38 15.99
CA PHE A 13 -4.55 1.43 14.87
C PHE A 13 -4.43 -0.03 15.32
N HIS A 14 -3.90 -0.30 16.51
CA HIS A 14 -3.86 -1.66 17.06
C HIS A 14 -5.20 -2.16 17.62
N SER A 15 -6.04 -1.26 18.14
CA SER A 15 -7.34 -1.63 18.74
C SER A 15 -8.51 -1.56 17.77
N THR A 16 -8.32 -0.91 16.62
CA THR A 16 -9.36 -0.77 15.60
C THR A 16 -9.43 -2.02 14.73
N THR A 17 -10.59 -2.66 14.69
CA THR A 17 -10.85 -3.74 13.73
C THR A 17 -11.20 -3.13 12.38
N PHE A 18 -10.32 -3.30 11.40
CA PHE A 18 -10.62 -2.97 10.02
C PHE A 18 -11.39 -4.13 9.38
N THR A 19 -12.58 -3.85 8.87
CA THR A 19 -13.39 -4.83 8.13
C THR A 19 -12.86 -5.06 6.72
N THR A 20 -12.04 -4.13 6.21
CA THR A 20 -11.39 -4.25 4.90
C THR A 20 -10.03 -4.92 5.09
N PRO A 21 -9.76 -6.05 4.40
CA PRO A 21 -8.44 -6.67 4.43
C PRO A 21 -7.36 -5.72 3.92
N ILE A 22 -6.25 -5.63 4.65
CA ILE A 22 -5.09 -4.81 4.29
C ILE A 22 -3.95 -5.74 3.86
N ILE A 23 -3.39 -5.49 2.67
CA ILE A 23 -2.27 -6.27 2.13
C ILE A 23 -1.10 -5.31 1.93
N GLY A 24 -0.02 -5.53 2.67
CA GLY A 24 1.25 -4.81 2.49
C GLY A 24 2.15 -5.53 1.48
N VAL A 25 2.56 -4.84 0.43
CA VAL A 25 3.57 -5.34 -0.52
C VAL A 25 4.91 -4.67 -0.18
N THR A 26 5.87 -5.45 0.31
CA THR A 26 7.18 -4.97 0.76
C THR A 26 8.31 -5.77 0.12
N GLY A 27 9.54 -5.28 0.23
CA GLY A 27 10.73 -5.95 -0.28
C GLY A 27 12.01 -5.31 0.25
N GLY A 28 13.05 -6.12 0.44
CA GLY A 28 14.27 -5.69 1.13
C GLY A 28 15.21 -4.80 0.32
N LYS A 29 14.92 -4.53 -0.97
CA LYS A 29 15.77 -3.74 -1.89
C LYS A 29 14.94 -2.98 -2.93
N GLY A 30 15.55 -1.99 -3.56
CA GLY A 30 15.03 -1.33 -4.78
C GLY A 30 15.03 -2.28 -5.98
N GLY A 31 14.10 -2.08 -6.92
CA GLY A 31 14.05 -2.85 -8.17
C GLY A 31 13.53 -4.29 -8.09
N VAL A 32 13.10 -4.79 -6.92
CA VAL A 32 12.59 -6.18 -6.76
C VAL A 32 11.16 -6.40 -7.28
N GLY A 33 10.54 -5.39 -7.90
CA GLY A 33 9.20 -5.49 -8.50
C GLY A 33 8.01 -5.24 -7.55
N LYS A 34 8.22 -4.54 -6.43
CA LYS A 34 7.16 -4.26 -5.42
C LYS A 34 5.92 -3.58 -6.03
N SER A 35 6.10 -2.43 -6.68
CA SER A 35 5.02 -1.68 -7.34
C SER A 35 4.32 -2.51 -8.43
N THR A 36 5.10 -3.28 -9.21
CA THR A 36 4.56 -4.18 -10.23
C THR A 36 3.62 -5.21 -9.61
N VAL A 37 4.01 -5.83 -8.48
CA VAL A 37 3.15 -6.78 -7.77
C VAL A 37 1.92 -6.09 -7.18
N ALA A 38 2.09 -4.92 -6.54
CA ALA A 38 0.99 -4.18 -5.93
C ALA A 38 -0.09 -3.79 -6.95
N VAL A 39 0.31 -3.20 -8.07
CA VAL A 39 -0.59 -2.77 -9.15
C VAL A 39 -1.32 -3.96 -9.78
N ASN A 40 -0.61 -5.05 -10.10
CA ASN A 40 -1.25 -6.22 -10.72
C ASN A 40 -2.18 -6.96 -9.74
N LEU A 41 -1.84 -7.01 -8.45
CA LEU A 41 -2.71 -7.59 -7.43
C LEU A 41 -4.00 -6.77 -7.28
N ALA A 42 -3.89 -5.43 -7.26
CA ALA A 42 -5.05 -4.55 -7.25
C ALA A 42 -5.93 -4.76 -8.49
N ALA A 43 -5.33 -4.79 -9.68
CA ALA A 43 -6.04 -5.05 -10.93
C ALA A 43 -6.75 -6.41 -10.93
N ALA A 44 -6.11 -7.47 -10.42
CA ALA A 44 -6.70 -8.79 -10.31
C ALA A 44 -7.91 -8.81 -9.37
N PHE A 45 -7.85 -8.12 -8.23
CA PHE A 45 -8.99 -8.03 -7.31
C PHE A 45 -10.14 -7.20 -7.91
N VAL A 46 -9.84 -6.11 -8.62
CA VAL A 46 -10.85 -5.35 -9.35
C VAL A 46 -11.53 -6.22 -10.43
N ALA A 47 -10.75 -7.00 -11.18
CA ALA A 47 -11.28 -7.94 -12.18
C ALA A 47 -12.18 -9.03 -11.57
N GLN A 48 -12.00 -9.35 -10.28
CA GLN A 48 -12.88 -10.24 -9.51
C GLN A 48 -14.11 -9.53 -8.91
N GLY A 49 -14.36 -8.26 -9.25
CA GLY A 49 -15.50 -7.49 -8.76
C GLY A 49 -15.34 -6.92 -7.35
N ARG A 50 -14.11 -6.89 -6.80
CA ARG A 50 -13.85 -6.32 -5.47
C ARG A 50 -13.66 -4.80 -5.57
N ARG A 51 -14.11 -4.07 -4.54
CA ARG A 51 -13.70 -2.68 -4.33
C ARG A 51 -12.29 -2.67 -3.74
N VAL A 52 -11.37 -1.97 -4.40
CA VAL A 52 -9.96 -1.95 -4.04
C VAL A 52 -9.49 -0.51 -3.93
N ALA A 53 -8.71 -0.22 -2.88
CA ALA A 53 -7.89 0.96 -2.79
C ALA A 53 -6.42 0.54 -2.92
N LEU A 54 -5.70 1.16 -3.86
CA LEU A 54 -4.25 1.04 -3.99
C LEU A 54 -3.61 2.28 -3.37
N ILE A 55 -2.61 2.08 -2.51
CA ILE A 55 -1.92 3.17 -1.82
C ILE A 55 -0.43 2.98 -2.07
N ASP A 56 0.19 3.93 -2.77
CA ASP A 56 1.65 4.00 -2.91
C ASP A 56 2.23 4.67 -1.66
N ALA A 57 3.05 3.91 -0.91
CA ALA A 57 3.72 4.37 0.29
C ALA A 57 5.23 4.58 0.07
N ASP A 58 5.73 4.43 -1.16
CA ASP A 58 7.13 4.69 -1.52
C ASP A 58 7.31 6.19 -1.79
N VAL A 59 7.79 6.92 -0.78
CA VAL A 59 8.01 8.38 -0.87
C VAL A 59 9.19 8.73 -1.79
N ASP A 60 10.16 7.81 -1.93
CA ASP A 60 11.39 8.06 -2.69
C ASP A 60 11.19 7.80 -4.18
N ALA A 61 10.38 6.81 -4.54
CA ALA A 61 10.14 6.41 -5.93
C ALA A 61 8.70 5.91 -6.17
N PRO A 62 7.68 6.79 -6.09
CA PRO A 62 6.29 6.40 -6.33
C PRO A 62 6.07 6.09 -7.81
N ASN A 63 5.81 4.81 -8.12
CA ASN A 63 5.72 4.31 -9.50
C ASN A 63 4.35 3.75 -9.86
N ASP A 64 3.40 3.68 -8.91
CA ASP A 64 2.12 3.03 -9.15
C ASP A 64 1.28 3.76 -10.23
N SER A 65 1.28 5.10 -10.24
CA SER A 65 0.58 5.90 -11.26
C SER A 65 1.13 5.66 -12.67
N LEU A 66 2.47 5.63 -12.79
CA LEU A 66 3.16 5.32 -14.04
C LEU A 66 2.78 3.93 -14.56
N LEU A 67 2.77 2.92 -13.69
CA LEU A 67 2.41 1.54 -14.05
C LEU A 67 0.92 1.39 -14.42
N LEU A 68 0.06 2.22 -13.83
CA LEU A 68 -1.36 2.29 -14.16
C LEU A 68 -1.64 3.10 -15.44
N GLY A 69 -0.64 3.82 -15.99
CA GLY A 69 -0.82 4.69 -17.14
C GLY A 69 -1.71 5.90 -16.87
N ILE A 70 -1.73 6.37 -15.61
CA ILE A 70 -2.50 7.55 -15.19
C ILE A 70 -1.54 8.72 -14.92
N PRO A 71 -1.94 9.96 -15.28
CA PRO A 71 -1.10 11.16 -15.13
C PRO A 71 -0.83 11.54 -13.67
#